data_AF-A0A951LWE6-F1
#
_entry.id   AF-A0A951LWE6-F1
#
_cell.length_a   1.000
_cell.length_b   1.000
_cell.length_c   1.000
_cell.angle_alpha   90.00
_cell.angle_beta   90.00
_cell.angle_gamma   90.00
#
_symmetry.space_group_name_H-M   'P 1'
#
loop_
_entity.id
_entity.type
_entity.pdbx_description
1 polymer ?
#
loop_
_entity_poly.entity_id
_entity_poly.type
_entity_poly.pdbx_seq_one_letter_code
_entity_poly.pdbx_strand_id
1 'polypeptide(L)' 'MNWLDESALFAQIGAFLSEDLGRGDITTQATVARNARARGRFIAKEPMTVAGLEAAEAVFSTLDTQQ' A
#
# COMPACT_ATOMS: atom_id res chain seq x y z
N MET A 1 -19.97 7.28 5.76
CA MET A 1 -19.64 8.70 5.51
C MET A 1 -18.26 8.68 4.90
N ASN A 2 -18.12 9.00 3.62
CA ASN A 2 -16.83 8.90 2.93
C ASN A 2 -16.09 10.23 3.12
N TRP A 3 -15.08 10.24 3.99
CA TRP A 3 -14.35 11.46 4.36
C TRP A 3 -13.21 11.78 3.38
N LEU A 4 -13.01 10.92 2.39
CA LEU A 4 -11.99 11.06 1.34
C LEU A 4 -12.69 11.13 -0.02
N ASP A 5 -12.17 11.98 -0.89
CA ASP A 5 -12.48 11.89 -2.32
C ASP A 5 -11.74 10.67 -2.89
N GLU A 6 -12.50 9.60 -3.14
CA GLU A 6 -11.95 8.35 -3.66
C GLU A 6 -11.20 8.55 -4.98
N SER A 7 -11.73 9.39 -5.88
CA SER A 7 -11.13 9.59 -7.19
C SER A 7 -9.78 10.29 -7.06
N ALA A 8 -9.72 11.33 -6.23
CA ALA A 8 -8.49 12.04 -5.94
C ALA A 8 -7.48 11.15 -5.18
N LEU A 9 -7.96 10.27 -4.30
CA LEU A 9 -7.12 9.33 -3.55
C LEU A 9 -6.47 8.30 -4.47
N PHE A 10 -7.24 7.62 -5.31
CA PHE A 10 -6.70 6.60 -6.23
C PHE A 10 -5.75 7.20 -7.26
N ALA A 11 -6.03 8.40 -7.78
CA ALA A 11 -5.13 9.10 -8.69
C ALA A 11 -3.76 9.39 -8.05
N GLN A 12 -3.75 9.85 -6.78
CA GLN A 12 -2.51 10.10 -6.04
C GLN A 12 -1.77 8.81 -5.70
N ILE A 13 -2.47 7.77 -5.27
CA ILE A 13 -1.87 6.45 -5.01
C ILE A 13 -1.14 5.94 -6.25
N GLY A 14 -1.75 6.02 -7.43
CA GLY A 14 -1.10 5.61 -8.67
C GLY A 14 0.20 6.38 -8.97
N ALA A 15 0.20 7.69 -8.71
CA ALA A 15 1.40 8.52 -8.86
C ALA A 15 2.51 8.12 -7.87
N PHE A 16 2.18 7.92 -6.60
CA PHE A 16 3.15 7.52 -5.57
C PHE A 16 3.71 6.11 -5.82
N LEU A 17 2.88 5.17 -6.26
CA LEU A 17 3.34 3.84 -6.64
C LEU A 17 4.26 3.88 -7.85
N SER A 18 3.97 4.73 -8.84
CA SER A 18 4.85 4.91 -10.00
C SER A 18 6.19 5.53 -9.60
N GLU A 19 6.21 6.43 -8.62
CA GLU A 19 7.45 7.02 -8.08
C GLU A 19 8.30 5.98 -7.37
N ASP A 20 7.71 5.20 -6.46
CA ASP A 20 8.43 4.26 -5.59
C ASP A 20 8.84 2.99 -6.33
N LEU A 21 7.95 2.43 -7.15
CA LEU A 21 8.21 1.17 -7.86
C LEU A 21 8.89 1.41 -9.20
N GLY A 22 8.55 2.45 -9.97
CA GLY A 22 9.14 2.76 -11.27
C GLY A 22 9.33 1.55 -12.20
N ARG A 23 10.55 1.00 -12.25
CA ARG A 23 10.95 -0.15 -13.08
C ARG A 23 10.79 -1.52 -12.39
N GLY A 24 10.33 -1.53 -11.15
CA GLY A 24 10.13 -2.68 -10.27
C GLY A 24 10.97 -2.62 -8.98
N ASP A 25 10.61 -3.47 -8.02
CA ASP A 25 11.32 -3.68 -6.75
C ASP A 25 12.34 -4.82 -6.88
N ILE A 26 13.58 -4.47 -7.27
CA ILE A 26 14.65 -5.44 -7.56
C ILE A 26 15.04 -6.24 -6.32
N THR A 27 15.09 -5.61 -5.14
CA THR A 27 15.50 -6.28 -3.91
C THR A 27 14.49 -7.35 -3.51
N THR A 28 13.19 -7.04 -3.55
CA THR A 28 12.15 -8.03 -3.26
C THR A 28 12.16 -9.15 -4.30
N GLN A 29 12.25 -8.82 -5.59
CA GLN A 29 12.31 -9.82 -6.66
C GLN A 29 13.50 -10.78 -6.55
N ALA A 30 14.64 -10.30 -6.05
CA ALA A 30 15.85 -11.10 -5.89
C ALA A 30 15.85 -11.97 -4.62
N THR A 31 15.10 -11.59 -3.58
CA THR A 31 15.22 -12.18 -2.24
C THR A 31 13.96 -12.90 -1.75
N VAL A 32 12.80 -12.62 -2.32
CA VAL A 32 11.50 -13.21 -1.94
C VAL A 32 11.00 -14.13 -3.04
N ALA A 33 10.63 -15.36 -2.66
CA ALA A 33 10.03 -16.30 -3.62
C ALA A 33 8.72 -15.75 -4.19
N ARG A 34 8.51 -15.89 -5.51
CA ARG A 34 7.35 -15.31 -6.24
C ARG A 34 5.98 -15.71 -5.67
N ASN A 35 5.87 -16.87 -5.02
CA ASN A 35 4.65 -17.41 -4.42
C ASN A 35 4.64 -17.36 -2.88
N ALA A 36 5.58 -16.64 -2.27
CA ALA A 36 5.62 -16.48 -0.82
C ALA A 36 4.35 -15.78 -0.33
N ARG A 37 3.78 -16.28 0.78
CA ARG A 37 2.69 -15.63 1.50
C ARG A 37 3.15 -15.26 2.91
N ALA A 38 2.79 -14.07 3.35
CA ALA A 38 3.13 -13.57 4.68
C ALA A 38 1.96 -12.79 5.28
N ARG A 39 2.09 -12.40 6.55
CA ARG A 39 1.17 -11.47 7.21
C ARG A 39 1.95 -10.27 7.72
N GLY A 40 1.54 -9.08 7.28
CA GLY A 40 2.02 -7.80 7.82
C GLY A 40 1.12 -7.34 8.98
N ARG A 41 1.68 -6.50 9.87
CA ARG A 41 0.92 -5.79 10.89
C ARG A 41 1.41 -4.34 10.97
N PHE A 42 0.48 -3.40 10.96
CA PHE A 42 0.79 -2.02 11.34
C PHE A 42 0.90 -1.94 12.86
N ILE A 43 2.05 -1.48 13.37
CA ILE A 43 2.33 -1.37 14.80
C ILE A 43 2.72 0.08 15.07
N ALA A 44 1.93 0.77 15.91
CA ALA A 44 2.29 2.10 16.39
C ALA A 44 3.56 1.99 17.26
N LYS A 45 4.59 2.75 16.91
CA LYS A 45 5.88 2.76 17.63
C LYS A 45 5.91 3.74 18.80
N GLU A 46 4.87 4.54 18.95
CA GLU A 46 4.66 5.53 20.01
C GLU A 46 3.15 5.85 20.14
N PRO A 47 2.70 6.48 21.25
CA PRO A 47 1.31 6.88 21.41
C PRO A 47 0.85 7.83 20.29
N MET A 48 -0.27 7.52 19.65
CA MET A 48 -0.83 8.30 18.55
C MET A 48 -2.35 8.16 18.44
N THR A 49 -2.97 9.04 17.65
CA THR A 49 -4.33 8.84 17.13
C THR A 49 -4.23 8.21 15.74
N VAL A 50 -4.95 7.12 15.51
CA VAL A 50 -4.96 6.44 14.21
C VAL A 50 -5.87 7.19 13.23
N ALA A 51 -5.38 7.43 12.02
CA ALA A 51 -6.14 8.02 10.91
C ALA A 51 -5.61 7.49 9.56
N GLY A 52 -6.47 7.43 8.55
CA GLY A 52 -6.10 7.09 7.17
C GLY A 52 -5.93 5.59 6.88
N LEU A 53 -6.61 4.71 7.62
CA LEU A 53 -6.55 3.27 7.36
C LEU A 53 -7.16 2.90 6.01
N GLU A 54 -8.15 3.64 5.55
CA GLU A 54 -8.80 3.50 4.25
C GLU A 54 -7.81 3.78 3.11
N ALA A 55 -6.93 4.77 3.29
CA ALA A 55 -5.87 5.05 2.33
C ALA A 55 -4.83 3.92 2.31
N ALA A 56 -4.48 3.36 3.47
CA ALA A 56 -3.58 2.20 3.53
C ALA A 56 -4.19 1.00 2.80
N GLU A 57 -5.47 0.68 3.01
CA GLU A 57 -6.20 -0.38 2.30
C GLU A 57 -6.23 -0.14 0.78
N ALA A 58 -6.48 1.10 0.34
CA ALA A 58 -6.53 1.46 -1.07
C ALA A 58 -5.18 1.25 -1.78
N VAL A 59 -4.06 1.51 -1.11
CA VAL A 59 -2.70 1.26 -1.66
C VAL A 59 -2.50 -0.22 -1.97
N PHE A 60 -2.79 -1.12 -1.01
CA PHE A 60 -2.62 -2.56 -1.22
C PHE A 60 -3.60 -3.09 -2.28
N SER A 61 -4.85 -2.63 -2.25
CA SER A 61 -5.87 -3.03 -3.22
C SER A 61 -5.53 -2.61 -4.66
N THR A 62 -4.74 -1.54 -4.82
CA THR A 62 -4.24 -1.09 -6.12
C THR A 62 -3.11 -1.97 -6.66
N LEU A 63 -2.29 -2.56 -5.77
CA LEU A 63 -1.16 -3.40 -6.15
C LEU A 63 -1.52 -4.87 -6.36
N ASP A 64 -2.42 -5.41 -5.54
CA ASP A 64 -2.85 -6.79 -5.61
C ASP A 64 -4.37 -6.89 -5.40
N THR A 65 -5.08 -7.21 -6.47
CA THR A 65 -6.54 -7.41 -6.46
C THR A 65 -6.96 -8.77 -5.88
N GLN A 66 -6.01 -9.65 -5.53
CA GLN A 66 -6.27 -10.99 -4.99
C GLN A 66 -6.04 -11.01 -3.47
N GLN A 67 -6.89 -10.32 -2.70
CA GLN A 67 -6.93 -10.48 -1.24
C GLN A 67 -7.60 -11.80 -0.82
#